data_AF-G9ZBT7-F1
#
_entry.id   AF-G9ZBT7-F1
#
_cell.length_a   1.000
_cell.length_b   1.000
_cell.length_c   1.000
_cell.angle_alpha   90.00
_cell.angle_beta   90.00
_cell.angle_gamma   90.00
#
_symmetry.space_group_name_H-M   'P 1'
#
loop_
_entity.id
_entity.type
_entity.pdbx_description
1 polymer ?
#
loop_
_entity_poly.entity_id
_entity_poly.type
_entity_poly.pdbx_seq_one_letter_code
_entity_poly.pdbx_strand_id
1 'polypeptide(L)'
;MVFHDAYQYFEQDYKLNAVGTVRVDPEHEPGAKRIGELHEQLMHNKVVCLFSEPQFPAKIVDKLAKESGVKTAVLDPVGADIPAGKTMYAQLLGNLADNLSGCLKP
;
A
#
# COMPACT_ATOMS: atom_id res chain seq x y z
N MET A 1 0.10 -4.82 3.44
CA MET A 1 -0.89 -3.86 3.95
C MET A 1 -0.84 -2.64 3.06
N VAL A 2 -1.98 -2.17 2.57
CA VAL A 2 -2.07 -1.05 1.62
C VAL A 2 -2.48 0.24 2.32
N PHE A 3 -2.33 1.40 1.66
CA PHE A 3 -2.68 2.68 2.28
C PHE A 3 -4.19 2.85 2.39
N HIS A 4 -4.93 2.74 1.28
CA HIS A 4 -6.39 2.59 1.27
C HIS A 4 -6.86 1.39 0.44
N ASP A 5 -8.15 1.06 0.55
CA ASP A 5 -8.73 -0.18 0.03
C ASP A 5 -9.17 -0.06 -1.44
N ALA A 6 -8.21 -0.08 -2.38
CA ALA A 6 -8.46 0.15 -3.81
C ALA A 6 -7.98 -0.95 -4.76
N TYR A 7 -7.42 -2.04 -4.24
CA TYR A 7 -6.71 -3.03 -5.06
C TYR A 7 -7.45 -4.37 -5.20
N GLN A 8 -8.68 -4.49 -4.72
CA GLN A 8 -9.38 -5.78 -4.53
C GLN A 8 -9.49 -6.59 -5.83
N TYR A 9 -9.75 -5.95 -6.97
CA TYR A 9 -9.77 -6.65 -8.27
C TYR A 9 -8.40 -7.19 -8.65
N PHE A 10 -7.35 -6.39 -8.51
CA PHE A 10 -5.98 -6.80 -8.79
C PHE A 10 -5.52 -7.91 -7.83
N GLU A 11 -5.88 -7.78 -6.55
CA GLU A 11 -5.58 -8.77 -5.52
C GLU A 11 -6.26 -10.10 -5.82
N GLN A 12 -7.53 -10.08 -6.24
CA GLN A 12 -8.27 -11.27 -6.60
C GLN A 12 -7.68 -11.95 -7.85
N ASP A 13 -7.39 -11.18 -8.90
CA ASP A 13 -6.87 -11.71 -10.16
C ASP A 13 -5.48 -12.34 -9.99
N TYR A 14 -4.63 -11.76 -9.14
CA TYR A 14 -3.26 -12.23 -8.91
C TYR A 14 -3.06 -12.99 -7.60
N LYS A 15 -4.15 -13.33 -6.88
CA LYS A 15 -4.15 -14.10 -5.62
C LYS A 15 -3.24 -13.50 -4.55
N LEU A 16 -3.26 -12.18 -4.43
CA LEU A 16 -2.52 -11.46 -3.40
C LEU A 16 -3.26 -11.55 -2.06
N ASN A 17 -2.50 -11.51 -0.97
CA ASN A 17 -3.04 -11.57 0.39
C ASN A 17 -2.92 -10.22 1.08
N ALA A 18 -3.83 -9.29 0.77
CA ALA A 18 -3.93 -8.04 1.51
C ALA A 18 -4.38 -8.28 2.95
N VAL A 19 -3.58 -7.77 3.89
CA VAL A 19 -3.79 -7.95 5.33
C VAL A 19 -4.70 -6.87 5.94
N GLY A 20 -4.98 -5.81 5.18
CA GLY A 20 -5.77 -4.66 5.62
C GLY A 20 -5.21 -3.33 5.12
N THR A 21 -5.79 -2.23 5.62
CA THR A 21 -5.50 -0.87 5.20
C THR A 21 -5.14 0.07 6.34
N VAL A 22 -4.28 1.05 6.06
CA VAL A 22 -3.91 2.10 7.01
C VAL A 22 -5.07 3.05 7.24
N ARG A 23 -5.72 3.49 6.15
CA ARG A 23 -6.85 4.42 6.17
C ARG A 23 -8.08 3.77 5.55
N VAL A 24 -9.23 3.95 6.21
CA VAL A 24 -10.55 3.62 5.64
C VAL A 24 -11.00 4.76 4.73
N ASP A 25 -10.73 6.00 5.14
CA ASP A 25 -10.88 7.21 4.34
C ASP A 25 -9.50 7.87 4.23
N PRO A 26 -8.91 7.95 3.02
CA PRO A 26 -7.57 8.49 2.86
C PRO A 26 -7.49 10.00 3.15
N GLU A 27 -8.60 10.74 3.10
CA GLU A 27 -8.65 12.18 3.36
C GLU A 27 -8.51 12.52 4.85
N HIS A 28 -8.83 11.57 5.74
CA HIS A 28 -8.80 11.77 7.19
C HIS A 28 -7.62 11.03 7.86
N GLU A 29 -6.92 11.71 8.78
CA GLU A 29 -5.88 11.06 9.56
C GLU A 29 -6.48 10.08 10.58
N PRO A 30 -5.91 8.86 10.73
CA PRO A 30 -6.38 7.93 11.74
C PRO A 30 -6.02 8.42 13.14
N GLY A 31 -6.96 8.30 14.08
CA GLY A 31 -6.73 8.62 15.48
C GLY A 31 -5.77 7.65 16.19
N ALA A 32 -5.30 8.03 17.37
CA ALA A 32 -4.31 7.27 18.16
C ALA A 32 -4.70 5.80 18.41
N LYS A 33 -5.99 5.53 18.65
CA LYS A 33 -6.50 4.16 18.82
C LYS A 33 -6.21 3.30 17.58
N ARG A 34 -6.53 3.83 16.39
CA ARG A 34 -6.32 3.13 15.12
C ARG A 34 -4.82 2.91 14.84
N ILE A 35 -3.98 3.87 15.20
CA ILE A 35 -2.52 3.72 15.10
C ILE A 35 -2.03 2.54 15.95
N GLY A 36 -2.53 2.38 17.18
CA GLY A 36 -2.23 1.23 18.03
C GLY A 36 -2.66 -0.10 17.41
N GLU A 37 -3.87 -0.17 16.87
CA GLU A 37 -4.38 -1.36 16.16
C GLU A 37 -3.51 -1.72 14.95
N LEU A 38 -3.09 -0.72 14.16
CA LEU A 38 -2.23 -0.94 13.00
C LEU A 38 -0.87 -1.49 13.41
N HIS A 39 -0.28 -0.98 14.48
CA HIS A 39 0.98 -1.50 15.00
C HIS A 39 0.85 -2.97 15.42
N GLU A 40 -0.23 -3.33 16.13
CA GLU A 40 -0.51 -4.73 16.48
C GLU A 40 -0.72 -5.61 15.24
N GLN A 41 -1.44 -5.12 14.23
CA GLN A 41 -1.64 -5.85 12.97
C GLN A 41 -0.33 -6.10 12.23
N LEU A 42 0.55 -5.10 12.15
CA LEU A 42 1.87 -5.23 11.51
C LEU A 42 2.70 -6.33 12.18
N MET A 43 2.73 -6.35 13.52
CA MET A 43 3.50 -7.30 14.31
C MET A 43 2.90 -8.72 14.30
N HIS A 44 1.60 -8.86 14.51
CA HIS A 44 0.94 -10.16 14.66
C HIS A 44 0.70 -10.87 13.32
N ASN A 45 0.36 -10.12 12.27
CA ASN A 45 0.01 -10.71 10.97
C ASN A 45 1.22 -10.93 10.06
N LYS A 46 2.45 -10.74 10.58
CA LYS A 46 3.71 -10.90 9.84
C LYS A 46 3.68 -10.14 8.51
N VAL A 47 3.23 -8.89 8.56
CA VAL A 47 3.12 -8.07 7.35
C VAL A 47 4.51 -7.88 6.76
N VAL A 48 4.67 -8.22 5.48
CA VAL A 48 5.96 -8.12 4.77
C VAL A 48 6.20 -6.71 4.24
N CYS A 49 5.13 -6.06 3.77
CA CYS A 49 5.17 -4.73 3.15
C CYS A 49 4.01 -3.85 3.57
N LEU A 50 4.33 -2.59 3.84
CA LEU A 50 3.41 -1.50 4.04
C LEU A 50 3.52 -0.53 2.86
N PHE A 51 2.44 -0.41 2.08
CA PHE A 51 2.44 0.43 0.89
C PHE A 51 1.90 1.83 1.19
N SER A 52 2.58 2.86 0.67
CA SER A 52 2.08 4.23 0.60
C SER A 52 1.57 4.56 -0.80
N GLU A 53 0.94 5.72 -0.94
CA GLU A 53 0.43 6.22 -2.21
C GLU A 53 0.92 7.66 -2.44
N PRO A 54 1.25 8.04 -3.68
CA PRO A 54 1.80 9.36 -3.95
C PRO A 54 0.78 10.49 -3.72
N GLN A 55 -0.53 10.20 -3.76
CA GLN A 55 -1.59 11.19 -3.57
C GLN A 55 -1.76 11.63 -2.12
N PHE A 56 -1.19 10.91 -1.14
CA PHE A 56 -1.43 11.15 0.29
C PHE A 56 -0.13 11.30 1.09
N PRO A 57 -0.14 12.09 2.19
CA PRO A 57 1.04 12.21 3.05
C PRO A 57 1.47 10.86 3.67
N ALA A 58 2.71 10.45 3.41
CA ALA A 58 3.25 9.17 3.87
C ALA A 58 3.73 9.14 5.34
N LYS A 59 3.62 10.24 6.10
CA LYS A 59 4.18 10.38 7.47
C LYS A 59 3.78 9.23 8.41
N ILE A 60 2.56 8.74 8.29
CA ILE A 60 2.07 7.62 9.11
C ILE A 60 2.69 6.29 8.69
N VAL A 61 2.86 6.05 7.39
CA VAL A 61 3.52 4.85 6.86
C VAL A 61 4.97 4.82 7.32
N ASP A 62 5.67 5.95 7.23
CA ASP A 62 7.06 6.07 7.68
C ASP A 62 7.21 5.77 9.18
N LYS A 63 6.29 6.31 10.00
CA LYS A 63 6.27 6.06 11.44
C LYS A 63 6.04 4.58 11.75
N LEU A 64 4.99 3.99 11.19
CA LEU A 64 4.63 2.59 11.42
C LEU A 64 5.73 1.65 10.92
N ALA A 65 6.36 1.96 9.79
CA ALA A 65 7.47 1.19 9.24
C ALA A 65 8.72 1.26 10.10
N LYS A 66 9.07 2.46 10.60
CA LYS A 66 10.19 2.63 11.52
C LYS A 66 10.00 1.84 12.83
N GLU A 67 8.79 1.81 13.37
CA GLU A 67 8.47 1.14 14.64
C GLU A 67 8.39 -0.40 14.48
N SER A 68 7.83 -0.89 13.36
CA SER A 68 7.63 -2.33 13.12
C SER A 68 8.77 -3.01 12.36
N GLY A 69 9.62 -2.25 11.66
CA GLY A 69 10.67 -2.78 10.78
C GLY A 69 10.16 -3.35 9.46
N VAL A 70 8.88 -3.14 9.10
CA VAL A 70 8.31 -3.61 7.83
C VAL A 70 8.89 -2.84 6.64
N LYS A 71 9.03 -3.52 5.49
CA LYS A 71 9.44 -2.87 4.25
C LYS A 71 8.36 -1.92 3.75
N THR A 72 8.76 -0.87 3.02
CA THR A 72 7.85 0.07 2.38
C THR A 72 8.07 0.13 0.88
N ALA A 73 6.99 0.41 0.15
CA ALA A 73 7.02 0.74 -1.27
C ALA A 73 5.81 1.61 -1.61
N VAL A 74 5.82 2.20 -2.80
CA VAL A 74 4.72 3.03 -3.29
C VAL A 74 3.86 2.21 -4.24
N LEU A 75 2.54 2.25 -4.04
CA LEU A 75 1.57 1.80 -5.04
C LEU A 75 0.79 3.01 -5.52
N ASP A 76 0.64 3.17 -6.83
CA ASP A 76 -0.15 4.25 -7.41
C ASP A 76 -1.32 3.64 -8.18
N PRO A 77 -2.54 3.63 -7.60
CA PRO A 77 -3.68 2.97 -8.22
C PRO A 77 -4.19 3.73 -9.46
N VAL A 78 -3.84 5.00 -9.62
CA VAL A 78 -4.34 5.85 -10.72
C VAL A 78 -3.28 6.20 -11.75
N GLY A 79 -2.00 5.88 -11.48
CA GLY A 79 -0.90 6.16 -12.40
C GLY A 79 -0.75 7.65 -12.68
N ALA A 80 -0.72 8.46 -11.61
CA ALA A 80 -0.74 9.92 -11.67
C ALA A 80 0.35 10.51 -12.57
N ASP A 81 1.53 9.88 -12.61
CA ASP A 81 2.67 10.32 -13.41
C ASP A 81 2.79 9.61 -14.78
N ILE A 82 1.84 8.75 -15.15
CA ILE A 82 1.88 8.01 -16.41
C ILE A 82 1.25 8.87 -17.52
N PRO A 83 1.99 9.19 -18.61
CA PRO A 83 1.43 9.94 -19.72
C PRO A 83 0.23 9.22 -20.35
N ALA A 84 -0.82 9.99 -20.67
CA ALA A 84 -1.97 9.46 -21.38
C ALA A 84 -1.55 8.90 -22.76
N GLY A 85 -2.07 7.72 -23.11
CA GLY A 85 -1.75 7.07 -24.37
C GLY A 85 -2.13 5.61 -24.39
N LYS A 86 -1.90 4.96 -25.54
CA LYS A 86 -2.26 3.55 -25.77
C LYS A 86 -1.58 2.57 -24.81
N THR A 87 -0.44 2.96 -24.25
CA THR A 87 0.36 2.12 -23.35
C THR A 87 0.09 2.38 -21.87
N MET A 88 -0.68 3.42 -21.53
CA MET A 88 -0.84 3.89 -20.16
C MET A 88 -1.36 2.79 -19.23
N TYR A 89 -2.41 2.07 -19.64
CA TYR A 89 -3.00 1.02 -18.81
C TYR A 89 -2.05 -0.16 -18.58
N ALA A 90 -1.32 -0.58 -19.62
CA ALA A 90 -0.32 -1.65 -19.49
C ALA A 90 0.84 -1.23 -18.57
N GLN A 91 1.27 0.04 -18.66
CA GLN A 91 2.28 0.60 -17.77
C GLN A 91 1.78 0.69 -16.32
N LEU A 92 0.52 1.09 -16.10
CA LEU A 92 -0.08 1.11 -14.77
C LEU A 92 -0.06 -0.27 -14.12
N LEU A 93 -0.55 -1.29 -14.82
CA LEU A 93 -0.54 -2.67 -14.31
C LEU A 93 0.89 -3.19 -14.07
N GLY A 94 1.82 -2.86 -14.97
CA GLY A 94 3.24 -3.21 -14.82
C GLY A 94 3.86 -2.56 -13.57
N ASN A 95 3.64 -1.26 -13.37
CA ASN A 95 4.15 -0.52 -12.21
C ASN A 95 3.58 -1.08 -10.89
N LEU A 96 2.29 -1.42 -10.84
CA LEU A 96 1.70 -2.06 -9.67
C LEU A 96 2.36 -3.42 -9.39
N ALA A 97 2.51 -4.25 -10.41
CA ALA A 97 3.14 -5.57 -10.28
C ALA A 97 4.60 -5.47 -9.84
N ASP A 98 5.38 -4.55 -10.41
CA ASP A 98 6.80 -4.35 -10.10
C ASP A 98 7.00 -3.87 -8.66
N ASN A 99 6.20 -2.90 -8.20
CA ASN A 99 6.28 -2.41 -6.82
C ASN A 99 5.84 -3.47 -5.80
N LEU A 100 4.77 -4.21 -6.09
CA LEU A 100 4.33 -5.35 -5.26
C LEU A 100 5.43 -6.42 -5.18
N SER A 101 5.92 -6.88 -6.32
CA SER A 101 6.94 -7.93 -6.40
C SER A 101 8.25 -7.49 -5.74
N GLY A 102 8.72 -6.27 -6.03
CA GLY A 102 9.95 -5.72 -5.48
C GLY A 102 9.92 -5.62 -3.96
N CYS A 103 8.77 -5.24 -3.39
CA CYS A 103 8.63 -5.20 -1.94
C CYS A 103 8.43 -6.59 -1.33
N LEU A 104 7.51 -7.41 -1.87
CA LEU A 104 7.07 -8.66 -1.23
C LEU A 104 8.07 -9.81 -1.34
N LYS A 105 9.00 -9.76 -2.31
CA LYS A 105 10.07 -10.76 -2.43
C LYS A 105 10.98 -10.76 -1.19
N PRO A 106 11.52 -11.92 -0.77
CA PRO A 106 12.46 -12.03 0.35
C PRO A 106 13.68 -11.13 0.21
#